data_AF-A0A521UXR8-F1
#
_entry.id   AF-A0A521UXR8-F1
#
_cell.length_a   1.000
_cell.length_b   1.000
_cell.length_c   1.000
_cell.angle_alpha   90.00
_cell.angle_beta   90.00
_cell.angle_gamma   90.00
#
_symmetry.space_group_name_H-M   'P 1'
#
loop_
_entity.id
_entity.type
_entity.pdbx_description
1 polymer ?
#
loop_
_entity_poly.entity_id
_entity_poly.type
_entity_poly.pdbx_seq_one_letter_code
_entity_poly.pdbx_strand_id
1 'polypeptide(L)'
;MPFPRHYFYTFLTAAPPEVIPDPNARAVHRLLSVINPTDAPILVAAIESGADCLVTGNSRHFTPAVATSVGFPIFSPAEYVARLA
;
A
#
# COMPACT_ATOMS: atom_id res chain seq x y z
N MET A 1 16.38 -6.31 -13.60
CA MET A 1 17.18 -5.10 -13.31
C MET A 1 17.29 -4.97 -11.80
N PRO A 2 18.46 -5.12 -11.17
CA PRO A 2 18.58 -4.81 -9.75
C PRO A 2 18.45 -3.29 -9.57
N PHE A 3 17.58 -2.85 -8.66
CA PHE A 3 17.56 -1.45 -8.21
C PHE A 3 18.92 -1.14 -7.56
N PRO A 4 19.68 -0.13 -8.01
CA PRO A 4 20.95 0.22 -7.39
C PRO A 4 20.73 0.56 -5.91
N ARG A 5 21.48 -0.11 -5.01
CA ARG A 5 21.34 0.05 -3.55
C ARG A 5 21.40 1.53 -3.10
N HIS A 6 22.10 2.37 -3.84
CA HIS A 6 22.20 3.80 -3.51
C HIS A 6 20.83 4.51 -3.59
N TYR A 7 19.96 4.18 -4.55
CA TYR A 7 18.66 4.84 -4.69
C TYR A 7 17.74 4.53 -3.51
N PHE A 8 17.82 3.30 -3.00
CA PHE A 8 17.06 2.88 -1.82
C PHE A 8 17.46 3.69 -0.58
N TYR A 9 18.76 3.82 -0.30
CA TYR A 9 19.23 4.61 0.84
C TYR A 9 18.92 6.10 0.66
N THR A 10 19.13 6.65 -0.54
CA THR A 10 18.77 8.05 -0.82
C THR A 10 17.29 8.30 -0.56
N PHE A 11 16.40 7.42 -1.02
CA PHE A 11 14.97 7.52 -0.74
C PHE A 11 14.69 7.52 0.77
N LEU A 12 15.21 6.55 1.51
CA LEU A 12 15.00 6.45 2.96
C LEU A 12 15.58 7.64 3.75
N THR A 13 16.61 8.31 3.27
CA THR A 13 17.20 9.48 3.96
C THR A 13 16.60 10.82 3.53
N ALA A 14 16.23 10.96 2.25
CA ALA A 14 15.73 12.23 1.71
C ALA A 14 14.21 12.39 1.92
N ALA A 15 13.49 11.27 1.99
CA ALA A 15 12.06 11.20 2.28
C ALA A 15 11.83 10.04 3.26
N PRO A 16 12.21 10.20 4.54
CA PRO A 16 12.09 9.13 5.51
C PRO A 16 10.63 8.68 5.63
N PRO A 17 10.35 7.38 5.46
CA PRO A 17 8.98 6.89 5.62
C PRO A 17 8.56 7.02 7.09
N GLU A 18 7.29 7.35 7.29
CA GLU A 18 6.69 7.22 8.61
C GLU A 18 6.56 5.74 8.99
N VAL A 19 7.01 5.40 10.20
CA VAL A 19 6.86 4.06 10.77
C VAL A 19 5.67 4.07 11.72
N ILE A 20 4.64 3.31 11.36
CA ILE A 20 3.43 3.15 12.17
C ILE A 20 3.47 1.83 12.97
N PRO A 21 2.71 1.72 14.07
CA PRO A 21 2.54 0.46 14.79
C PRO A 21 1.92 -0.63 13.91
N ASP A 22 2.04 -1.88 14.35
CA ASP A 22 1.35 -3.00 13.70
C ASP A 22 -0.17 -2.79 13.71
N PRO A 23 -0.86 -3.16 12.61
CA PRO A 23 -2.30 -2.96 12.47
C PRO A 23 -3.10 -3.80 13.47
N ASN A 24 -4.29 -3.31 13.83
CA ASN A 24 -5.16 -4.04 14.74
C ASN A 24 -5.60 -5.40 14.16
N ALA A 25 -5.33 -6.50 14.87
CA ALA A 25 -5.69 -7.85 14.45
C ALA A 25 -7.18 -8.02 14.10
N ARG A 26 -8.09 -7.32 14.81
CA ARG A 26 -9.52 -7.32 14.52
C ARG A 26 -9.82 -6.61 13.19
N ALA A 27 -9.10 -5.54 12.87
CA ALA A 27 -9.23 -4.86 11.58
C ALA A 27 -8.70 -5.74 10.45
N VAL A 28 -7.56 -6.41 10.65
CA VAL A 28 -7.00 -7.38 9.69
C VAL A 28 -7.99 -8.51 9.41
N HIS A 29 -8.59 -9.09 10.46
CA HIS A 29 -9.56 -10.17 10.30
C HIS A 29 -10.77 -9.76 9.44
N ARG A 30 -11.22 -8.50 9.52
CA ARG A 30 -12.35 -8.01 8.69
C ARG A 30 -12.03 -7.95 7.21
N LEU A 31 -10.75 -7.84 6.82
CA LEU A 31 -10.34 -7.76 5.42
C LEU A 31 -9.98 -9.12 4.81
N LEU A 32 -9.99 -10.20 5.58
CA LEU A 32 -9.67 -11.54 5.08
C LEU A 32 -10.66 -12.05 4.01
N SER A 33 -11.88 -11.52 3.98
CA SER A 33 -12.86 -11.81 2.92
C SER A 33 -12.73 -10.91 1.69
N VAL A 34 -11.87 -9.89 1.74
CA VAL A 34 -11.73 -8.85 0.70
C VAL A 34 -10.42 -9.01 -0.06
N ILE A 35 -9.34 -9.36 0.63
CA ILE A 35 -7.99 -9.45 0.07
C ILE A 35 -7.29 -10.73 0.55
N ASN A 36 -6.23 -11.12 -0.17
CA ASN A 36 -5.35 -12.21 0.25
C ASN A 36 -4.91 -12.03 1.73
N PRO A 37 -4.95 -13.09 2.56
CA PRO A 37 -4.57 -13.02 3.97
C PRO A 37 -3.20 -12.42 4.27
N THR A 38 -2.20 -12.65 3.40
CA THR A 38 -0.85 -12.09 3.60
C THR A 38 -0.75 -10.60 3.31
N ASP A 39 -1.69 -10.06 2.54
CA ASP A 39 -1.74 -8.64 2.16
C ASP A 39 -2.73 -7.84 3.02
N ALA A 40 -3.62 -8.51 3.77
CA ALA A 40 -4.58 -7.84 4.64
C ALA A 40 -3.93 -6.88 5.66
N PRO A 41 -2.82 -7.24 6.35
CA PRO A 41 -2.14 -6.29 7.25
C PRO A 41 -1.64 -5.03 6.55
N ILE A 42 -1.16 -5.13 5.31
CA ILE A 42 -0.66 -3.99 4.53
C ILE A 42 -1.82 -3.04 4.20
N LEU A 43 -2.96 -3.59 3.78
CA LEU A 43 -4.14 -2.78 3.45
C LEU A 43 -4.71 -2.08 4.70
N VAL A 44 -4.75 -2.76 5.85
CA VAL A 44 -5.17 -2.13 7.10
C VAL A 44 -4.20 -1.02 7.50
N ALA A 45 -2.89 -1.27 7.46
CA ALA A 45 -1.88 -0.28 7.80
C ALA A 45 -2.00 1.00 6.96
N ALA A 46 -2.27 0.87 5.66
CA ALA A 46 -2.47 2.01 4.76
C ALA A 46 -3.75 2.82 5.09
N ILE A 47 -4.83 2.14 5.49
CA ILE A 47 -6.09 2.80 5.86
C ILE A 47 -5.94 3.47 7.23
N GLU A 48 -5.37 2.78 8.21
CA GLU A 48 -5.22 3.26 9.59
C GLU A 48 -4.17 4.37 9.72
N SER A 49 -3.18 4.44 8.81
CA SER A 49 -2.23 5.58 8.76
C SER A 49 -2.87 6.88 8.29
N GLY A 50 -4.08 6.82 7.70
CA GLY A 50 -4.71 7.99 7.09
C GLY A 50 -4.05 8.45 5.79
N ALA A 51 -3.30 7.57 5.11
CA ALA A 51 -2.75 7.87 3.80
C ALA A 51 -3.86 8.16 2.78
N ASP A 52 -3.58 8.99 1.77
CA ASP A 52 -4.58 9.32 0.74
C ASP A 52 -4.84 8.16 -0.23
N CYS A 53 -3.85 7.28 -0.42
CA CYS A 53 -3.94 6.13 -1.31
C CYS A 53 -2.84 5.10 -1.02
N LEU A 54 -3.00 3.89 -1.57
CA LEU A 54 -1.95 2.86 -1.65
C LEU A 54 -1.41 2.77 -3.07
N VAL A 55 -0.09 2.82 -3.22
CA VAL A 55 0.59 2.59 -4.50
C VAL A 55 1.33 1.26 -4.44
N THR A 56 0.99 0.31 -5.32
CA THR A 56 1.57 -1.05 -5.29
C THR A 56 1.67 -1.68 -6.68
N GLY A 57 2.74 -2.43 -6.92
CA GLY A 57 2.89 -3.26 -8.11
C GLY A 57 2.11 -4.59 -8.03
N ASN A 58 1.54 -4.93 -6.88
CA ASN A 58 0.82 -6.20 -6.66
C ASN A 58 -0.64 -6.13 -7.12
N SER A 59 -0.86 -5.86 -8.42
CA SER A 59 -2.21 -5.78 -9.01
C SER A 59 -2.99 -7.10 -8.97
N ARG A 60 -2.30 -8.23 -8.73
CA ARG A 60 -2.94 -9.55 -8.58
C ARG A 60 -3.82 -9.62 -7.33
N HIS A 61 -3.35 -9.06 -6.21
CA HIS A 61 -4.08 -9.11 -4.93
C HIS A 61 -4.81 -7.79 -4.64
N PHE A 62 -4.25 -6.67 -5.10
CA PHE A 62 -4.84 -5.34 -4.93
C PHE A 62 -5.60 -4.93 -6.20
N THR A 63 -6.76 -5.55 -6.39
CA THR A 63 -7.60 -5.35 -7.57
C THR A 63 -8.52 -4.11 -7.42
N PRO A 64 -9.12 -3.61 -8.52
CA PRO A 64 -10.15 -2.56 -8.42
C PRO A 64 -11.35 -2.94 -7.54
N ALA A 65 -11.66 -4.24 -7.44
CA ALA A 65 -12.72 -4.74 -6.55
C ALA A 65 -12.34 -4.58 -5.07
N VAL A 66 -11.07 -4.78 -4.72
CA VAL A 66 -10.55 -4.50 -3.37
C VAL A 66 -10.69 -3.00 -3.07
N ALA A 67 -10.19 -2.13 -3.95
CA ALA A 67 -10.28 -0.68 -3.77
C ALA A 67 -11.72 -0.21 -3.56
N THR A 68 -12.64 -0.73 -4.39
CA THR A 68 -14.08 -0.46 -4.27
C THR A 68 -14.65 -0.97 -2.94
N SER A 69 -14.29 -2.18 -2.52
CA SER A 69 -14.80 -2.81 -1.29
C SER A 69 -14.40 -2.07 -0.02
N VAL A 70 -13.23 -1.44 0.00
CA VAL A 70 -12.75 -0.70 1.18
C VAL A 70 -12.94 0.82 1.06
N GLY A 71 -13.38 1.32 -0.10
CA GLY A 71 -13.50 2.76 -0.36
C GLY A 71 -12.16 3.49 -0.30
N PHE A 72 -11.05 2.79 -0.54
CA PHE A 72 -9.69 3.32 -0.42
C PHE A 72 -9.00 3.30 -1.78
N PRO A 73 -8.44 4.43 -2.27
CA PRO A 73 -7.80 4.46 -3.57
C PRO A 73 -6.54 3.59 -3.62
N ILE A 74 -6.43 2.77 -4.66
CA ILE A 74 -5.26 1.92 -4.90
C ILE A 74 -4.81 2.10 -6.35
N PHE A 75 -3.52 2.34 -6.54
CA PHE A 75 -2.91 2.59 -7.84
C PHE A 75 -1.72 1.66 -8.08
N SER A 76 -1.47 1.34 -9.34
CA SER A 76 -0.14 0.94 -9.78
C SER A 76 0.82 2.14 -9.76
N PRO A 77 2.15 1.92 -9.70
CA PRO A 77 3.11 3.01 -9.80
C PRO A 77 2.95 3.85 -11.07
N ALA A 78 2.64 3.21 -12.20
CA ALA A 78 2.44 3.91 -13.47
C ALA A 78 1.21 4.85 -13.43
N GLU A 79 0.09 4.38 -12.88
CA GLU A 79 -1.12 5.18 -12.71
C GLU A 79 -0.90 6.35 -11.75
N TYR A 80 -0.16 6.14 -10.66
CA TYR A 80 0.11 7.21 -9.71
C TYR A 80 1.00 8.30 -10.31
N VAL A 81 2.08 7.92 -11.00
CA VAL A 81 2.97 8.88 -11.67
C VAL A 81 2.23 9.69 -12.73
N ALA A 82 1.32 9.07 -13.49
CA ALA A 82 0.50 9.76 -14.48
C ALA A 82 -0.41 10.86 -13.89
N ARG A 83 -0.66 10.85 -12.58
CA ARG A 83 -1.43 11.88 -11.86
C ARG A 83 -0.58 13.06 -11.36
N LEU A 84 0.75 12.93 -11.39
CA LEU A 84 1.69 13.97 -10.96
C LEU A 84 2.18 14.86 -12.10
N ALA A 85 1.87 14.48 -13.35
CA ALA A 85 2.15 15.25 -14.57
C ALA A 85 1.02 16.25 -14.85
#